data_AF-A0A7J2YM99-F1
#
_entry.id   AF-A0A7J2YM99-F1
#
_cell.length_a   1.000
_cell.length_b   1.000
_cell.length_c   1.000
_cell.angle_alpha   90.00
_cell.angle_beta   90.00
_cell.angle_gamma   90.00
#
_symmetry.space_group_name_H-M   'P 1'
#
loop_
_entity.id
_entity.type
_entity.pdbx_description
1 polymer ?
#
loop_
_entity_poly.entity_id
_entity_poly.type
_entity_poly.pdbx_seq_one_letter_code
_entity_poly.pdbx_strand_id
1 'polypeptide(L)'
;MSTKATITETGAVLLGKNVACDAFDKTRPLRVVTHAHADHMTGLKQSLRTCEKVLMTKATKDLIDVMMGPLFLMSGNVETHDYGKTFQYGDEYITFYGA
;
A
#
# COMPACT_ATOMS: atom_id res chain seq x y z
N MET A 1 8.88 23.72 -7.21
CA MET A 1 8.55 22.56 -8.06
C MET A 1 7.79 21.56 -7.22
N SER A 2 6.63 21.08 -7.66
CA SER A 2 5.98 19.95 -6.99
C SER A 2 6.75 18.69 -7.34
N THR A 3 7.36 18.02 -6.35
CA THR A 3 8.06 16.75 -6.58
C THR A 3 7.04 15.67 -6.89
N LYS A 4 7.28 14.90 -7.97
CA LYS A 4 6.41 13.78 -8.36
C LYS A 4 6.40 12.65 -7.32
N ALA A 5 7.52 12.50 -6.61
CA ALA A 5 7.71 11.54 -5.53
C ALA A 5 8.60 12.14 -4.44
N THR A 6 8.36 11.75 -3.19
CA THR A 6 9.18 12.12 -2.02
C THR A 6 9.34 10.88 -1.12
N ILE A 7 10.46 10.76 -0.41
CA ILE A 7 10.70 9.69 0.56
C ILE A 7 10.67 10.29 1.97
N THR A 8 9.93 9.69 2.90
CA THR A 8 9.89 10.12 4.30
C THR A 8 11.06 9.56 5.09
N GLU A 9 11.29 10.08 6.30
CA GLU A 9 12.29 9.54 7.24
C GLU A 9 12.01 8.08 7.64
N THR A 10 10.75 7.64 7.54
CA THR A 10 10.33 6.26 7.79
C THR A 10 10.46 5.35 6.56
N GLY A 11 10.98 5.85 5.45
CA GLY A 11 11.15 5.11 4.21
C GLY A 11 9.87 5.02 3.35
N ALA A 12 8.81 5.76 3.67
CA ALA A 12 7.59 5.76 2.86
C ALA A 12 7.84 6.49 1.55
N VAL A 13 7.56 5.84 0.43
CA VAL A 13 7.60 6.50 -0.89
C VAL A 13 6.24 7.13 -1.14
N LEU A 14 6.17 8.45 -1.07
CA LEU A 14 4.97 9.22 -1.31
C LEU A 14 4.85 9.52 -2.80
N LEU A 15 3.76 9.09 -3.43
CA LEU A 15 3.45 9.35 -4.82
C LEU A 15 2.22 10.23 -4.91
N GLY A 16 2.33 11.33 -5.68
CA GLY A 16 1.20 12.22 -5.94
C GLY A 16 0.59 12.80 -4.66
N LYS A 17 -0.74 12.72 -4.52
CA LYS A 17 -1.51 13.24 -3.39
C LYS A 17 -2.03 12.15 -2.46
N ASN A 18 -2.23 10.93 -2.95
CA ASN A 18 -3.01 9.96 -2.18
C ASN A 18 -2.25 8.70 -1.76
N VAL A 19 -1.05 8.45 -2.30
CA VAL A 19 -0.39 7.14 -2.16
C VAL A 19 0.89 7.20 -1.32
N ALA A 20 1.02 6.25 -0.39
CA ALA A 20 2.27 5.91 0.30
C ALA A 20 2.62 4.42 0.09
N CYS A 21 3.80 4.16 -0.47
CA CYS A 21 4.32 2.81 -0.68
C CYS A 21 5.29 2.41 0.45
N ASP A 22 5.23 1.14 0.86
CA ASP A 22 6.17 0.41 1.72
C ASP A 22 6.58 0.96 3.11
N ALA A 23 6.26 2.19 3.50
CA ALA A 23 5.96 2.55 4.91
C ALA A 23 4.71 3.45 5.12
N PHE A 24 4.13 3.43 6.32
CA PHE A 24 2.95 4.25 6.65
C PHE A 24 3.27 5.75 6.61
N ASP A 25 2.35 6.54 6.06
CA ASP A 25 2.33 7.99 6.15
C ASP A 25 0.91 8.48 6.45
N LYS A 26 0.77 9.37 7.44
CA LYS A 26 -0.53 9.86 7.93
C LYS A 26 -1.27 10.77 6.95
N THR A 27 -0.58 11.32 5.95
CA THR A 27 -1.15 12.26 4.98
C THR A 27 -1.69 11.56 3.74
N ARG A 28 -1.43 10.26 3.58
CA ARG A 28 -1.84 9.47 2.41
C ARG A 28 -2.94 8.47 2.79
N PRO A 29 -4.16 8.61 2.24
CA PRO A 29 -5.25 7.69 2.53
C PRO A 29 -5.05 6.30 1.90
N LEU A 30 -4.19 6.16 0.88
CA LEU A 30 -3.89 4.89 0.23
C LEU A 30 -2.52 4.37 0.64
N ARG A 31 -2.50 3.11 1.09
CA ARG A 31 -1.29 2.35 1.36
C ARG A 31 -1.05 1.37 0.22
N VAL A 32 0.13 1.34 -0.38
CA VAL A 32 0.55 0.27 -1.29
C VAL A 32 1.61 -0.60 -0.60
N VAL A 33 1.42 -1.91 -0.65
CA VAL A 33 2.45 -2.90 -0.28
C VAL A 33 2.93 -3.56 -1.57
N THR A 34 4.16 -3.25 -1.99
CA THR A 34 4.69 -3.73 -3.27
C THR A 34 4.92 -5.24 -3.23
N HIS A 35 5.50 -5.75 -2.13
CA HIS A 35 5.77 -7.16 -1.90
C HIS A 35 5.87 -7.48 -0.40
N ALA A 36 5.77 -8.76 -0.06
CA ALA A 36 5.70 -9.23 1.33
C ALA A 36 7.10 -9.56 1.89
N HIS A 37 7.88 -8.54 2.20
CA HIS A 37 9.07 -8.64 3.03
C HIS A 37 8.91 -7.83 4.33
N ALA A 38 9.61 -8.23 5.39
CA ALA A 38 9.40 -7.70 6.74
C ALA A 38 9.64 -6.18 6.83
N ASP A 39 10.63 -5.67 6.10
CA ASP A 39 10.98 -4.26 6.00
C ASP A 39 9.90 -3.43 5.30
N HIS A 40 9.24 -3.96 4.27
CA HIS A 40 8.14 -3.29 3.53
C HIS A 40 6.77 -3.37 4.24
N MET A 41 6.65 -4.19 5.29
CA MET A 41 5.44 -4.29 6.12
C MET A 41 5.48 -3.34 7.34
N THR A 42 6.52 -2.52 7.47
CA THR A 42 6.66 -1.55 8.56
C THR A 42 5.45 -0.60 8.60
N GLY A 43 4.77 -0.55 9.74
CA GLY A 43 3.58 0.28 9.93
C GLY A 43 2.30 -0.25 9.27
N LEU A 44 2.30 -1.45 8.68
CA LEU A 44 1.11 -2.02 8.02
C LEU A 44 -0.11 -2.13 8.95
N LYS A 45 0.10 -2.49 10.23
CA LYS A 45 -0.98 -2.50 11.23
C LYS A 45 -1.59 -1.12 11.45
N GLN A 46 -0.80 -0.06 11.35
CA GLN A 46 -1.29 1.31 11.44
C GLN A 46 -2.05 1.70 10.17
N SER A 47 -1.51 1.36 9.00
CA SER A 47 -2.21 1.55 7.72
C SER A 47 -3.58 0.88 7.71
N LEU A 48 -3.68 -0.39 8.14
CA LEU A 48 -4.95 -1.12 8.19
C LEU A 48 -6.03 -0.42 9.04
N ARG A 49 -5.62 0.34 10.06
CA ARG A 49 -6.54 1.07 10.95
C ARG A 49 -6.90 2.47 10.49
N THR A 50 -6.09 3.09 9.63
CA THR A 50 -6.15 4.54 9.37
C THR A 50 -6.24 4.91 7.90
N CYS A 51 -5.67 4.09 7.00
CA CYS A 51 -5.83 4.27 5.57
C CYS A 51 -7.23 3.85 5.15
N GLU A 52 -7.78 4.55 4.16
CA GLU A 52 -9.06 4.17 3.55
C GLU A 52 -8.96 2.83 2.85
N LYS A 53 -7.81 2.57 2.20
CA LYS A 53 -7.52 1.32 1.49
C LYS A 53 -6.05 0.95 1.60
N VAL A 54 -5.81 -0.35 1.76
CA VAL A 54 -4.49 -0.99 1.66
C VAL A 54 -4.49 -1.85 0.41
N LEU A 55 -3.68 -1.46 -0.55
CA LEU A 55 -3.63 -2.00 -1.90
C LEU A 55 -2.42 -2.93 -2.05
N MET A 56 -2.64 -4.09 -2.65
CA MET A 56 -1.60 -5.07 -2.94
C MET A 56 -2.02 -6.01 -4.06
N THR A 57 -1.13 -6.86 -4.54
CA THR A 57 -1.55 -7.95 -5.43
C THR A 57 -2.17 -9.08 -4.63
N LYS A 58 -2.93 -9.96 -5.29
CA LYS A 58 -3.43 -11.18 -4.66
C LYS A 58 -2.30 -12.05 -4.11
N ALA A 59 -1.20 -12.19 -4.85
CA ALA A 59 -0.03 -12.95 -4.41
C ALA A 59 0.59 -12.37 -3.13
N THR A 60 0.76 -11.05 -3.05
CA THR A 60 1.27 -10.36 -1.85
C THR A 60 0.32 -10.56 -0.66
N LYS A 61 -0.99 -10.46 -0.88
CA LYS A 61 -2.00 -10.69 0.17
C LYS A 61 -1.93 -12.12 0.73
N ASP A 62 -1.97 -13.10 -0.16
CA ASP A 62 -1.99 -14.52 0.20
C ASP A 62 -0.71 -14.89 1.00
N LEU A 63 0.45 -14.31 0.63
CA LEU A 63 1.69 -14.50 1.38
C LEU A 63 1.67 -13.86 2.78
N ILE A 64 1.13 -12.63 2.91
CA ILE A 64 0.99 -11.98 4.22
C ILE A 64 0.03 -12.76 5.13
N ASP A 65 -1.08 -13.27 4.60
CA ASP A 65 -2.04 -14.08 5.36
C ASP A 65 -1.39 -15.36 5.91
N VAL A 66 -0.49 -15.99 5.14
CA VAL A 66 0.28 -17.17 5.60
C VAL A 66 1.29 -16.79 6.69
N MET A 67 1.99 -15.67 6.54
CA MET A 67 3.05 -15.26 7.48
C MET A 67 2.52 -14.71 8.80
N MET A 68 1.43 -13.93 8.75
CA MET A 68 0.91 -13.16 9.89
C MET A 68 -0.40 -13.73 10.46
N GLY A 69 -0.97 -14.71 9.77
CA GLY A 69 -2.28 -15.29 10.07
C GLY A 69 -3.43 -14.50 9.40
N PRO A 70 -4.54 -15.19 9.05
CA PRO A 70 -5.61 -14.63 8.23
C PRO A 70 -6.37 -13.47 8.91
N LEU A 71 -6.34 -13.42 10.24
CA LEU A 71 -7.00 -12.35 11.01
C LEU A 71 -6.26 -11.01 10.91
N PHE A 72 -5.00 -10.99 10.49
CA PHE A 72 -4.19 -9.78 10.47
C PHE A 72 -4.75 -8.76 9.47
N LEU A 73 -4.98 -9.19 8.22
CA LEU A 73 -5.50 -8.31 7.16
C LEU A 73 -7.01 -8.02 7.29
N MET A 74 -7.77 -8.87 7.99
CA MET A 74 -9.20 -8.64 8.26
C MET A 74 -9.47 -7.40 9.12
N SER A 75 -8.44 -6.83 9.75
CA SER A 75 -8.55 -5.63 10.58
C SER A 75 -8.60 -4.32 9.80
N GLY A 76 -8.48 -4.35 8.47
CA GLY A 76 -8.52 -3.17 7.62
C GLY A 76 -9.16 -3.41 6.26
N ASN A 77 -9.27 -2.34 5.47
CA ASN A 77 -9.83 -2.39 4.13
C ASN A 77 -8.74 -2.73 3.11
N VAL A 78 -8.54 -4.03 2.85
CA VAL A 78 -7.54 -4.52 1.89
C VAL A 78 -8.20 -4.76 0.53
N GLU A 79 -7.68 -4.10 -0.52
CA GLU A 79 -8.10 -4.32 -1.90
C GLU A 79 -6.95 -4.92 -2.72
N THR A 80 -7.27 -5.97 -3.47
CA THR A 80 -6.31 -6.61 -4.36
C THR A 80 -6.49 -6.15 -5.80
N HIS A 81 -5.40 -5.78 -6.46
CA HIS A 81 -5.40 -5.42 -7.88
C HIS A 81 -4.48 -6.34 -8.68
N ASP A 82 -4.92 -6.70 -9.89
CA ASP A 82 -4.08 -7.43 -10.85
C ASP A 82 -3.14 -6.47 -11.58
N TYR A 83 -2.02 -6.99 -12.06
CA TYR A 83 -1.11 -6.24 -12.90
C TYR A 83 -1.77 -5.76 -14.19
N GLY A 84 -1.39 -4.57 -14.65
CA GLY A 84 -1.91 -3.96 -15.88
C GLY A 84 -3.35 -3.45 -15.79
N LYS A 85 -4.04 -3.65 -14.66
CA LYS A 85 -5.34 -3.03 -14.41
C LYS A 85 -5.16 -1.68 -13.73
N THR A 86 -5.73 -0.65 -14.34
CA THR A 86 -5.78 0.70 -13.77
C THR A 86 -7.05 0.85 -12.94
N PHE A 87 -6.91 1.42 -11.75
CA PHE A 87 -8.05 1.93 -11.00
C PHE A 87 -7.85 3.42 -10.71
N GLN A 88 -8.98 4.11 -10.51
CA GLN A 88 -9.00 5.55 -10.25
C GLN A 88 -9.31 5.83 -8.78
N TYR A 89 -8.60 6.79 -8.20
CA TYR A 89 -8.89 7.34 -6.88
C TYR A 89 -8.81 8.87 -6.95
N GLY A 90 -9.97 9.54 -6.85
CA GLY A 90 -10.06 10.98 -7.07
C GLY A 90 -9.60 11.36 -8.49
N ASP A 91 -8.59 12.24 -8.56
CA ASP A 91 -7.92 12.70 -9.78
C ASP A 91 -6.70 11.83 -10.18
N GLU A 92 -6.40 10.76 -9.44
CA GLU A 92 -5.22 9.92 -9.66
C GLU A 92 -5.57 8.54 -10.22
N TYR A 93 -4.70 8.03 -11.10
CA TYR A 93 -4.80 6.70 -11.69
C TYR A 93 -3.64 5.84 -11.20
N ILE A 94 -3.95 4.67 -10.67
CA ILE A 94 -2.97 3.75 -10.10
C ILE A 94 -3.01 2.45 -10.90
N THR A 95 -1.83 2.00 -11.35
CA THR A 95 -1.65 0.74 -12.08
C THR A 95 -0.47 0.01 -11.51
N PHE A 96 -0.62 -1.30 -11.27
CA PHE A 96 0.47 -2.13 -10.77
C PHE A 96 1.17 -2.77 -11.97
N TYR A 97 2.51 -2.80 -11.93
CA TYR A 97 3.34 -3.49 -12.90
C TYR A 97 4.22 -4.51 -12.17
N GLY A 98 4.50 -5.63 -12.84
CA GLY A 98 5.44 -6.62 -12.31
C GLY A 98 6.85 -6.01 -12.19
N ALA A 99 7.56 -6.42 -11.15
CA ALA A 99 8.97 -6.10 -10.94
C ALA A 99 9.88 -6.96 -11.82
#